data_AF-A0A6A4JMK8-F1
#
_entry.id   AF-A0A6A4JMK8-F1
#
_cell.length_a   1.000
_cell.length_b   1.000
_cell.length_c   1.000
_cell.angle_alpha   90.00
_cell.angle_beta   90.00
_cell.angle_gamma   90.00
#
_symmetry.space_group_name_H-M   'P 1'
#
loop_
_entity.id
_entity.type
_entity.pdbx_description
1 polymer ?
#
loop_
_entity_poly.entity_id
_entity_poly.type
_entity_poly.pdbx_seq_one_letter_code
_entity_poly.pdbx_strand_id
1 'polypeptide(L)'
;MAPTQIHLDGKHKELIAQERVSRKLWDERWAWYADWKLMEEIIRAESVALGLDPEFYFKRTKRKKKEKEFVPLFDIKPSPPVPTISSKFVGWRNGKERSLENFGPLYISPRFTMYPKGKVPPKTYETIVLG
;
A
#
# COMPACT_ATOMS: atom_id res chain seq x y z
N MET A 1 20.88 -8.92 -40.40
CA MET A 1 20.14 -8.97 -39.12
C MET A 1 19.48 -10.33 -39.03
N ALA A 2 19.90 -11.18 -38.09
CA ALA A 2 19.27 -12.50 -37.92
C ALA A 2 17.91 -12.32 -37.22
N PRO A 3 16.85 -13.05 -37.64
CA PRO A 3 15.57 -12.99 -36.96
C PRO A 3 15.70 -13.62 -35.57
N THR A 4 15.33 -12.87 -34.54
CA THR A 4 15.20 -13.37 -33.17
C THR A 4 14.12 -14.45 -33.14
N GLN A 5 14.52 -15.68 -32.80
CA GLN A 5 13.61 -16.80 -32.64
C GLN A 5 12.82 -16.57 -31.34
N ILE A 6 11.56 -16.14 -31.47
CA ILE A 6 10.67 -15.91 -30.32
C ILE A 6 10.19 -17.27 -29.82
N HIS A 7 10.78 -17.78 -28.74
CA HIS A 7 10.24 -18.92 -28.01
C HIS A 7 8.90 -18.52 -27.38
N LEU A 8 7.80 -18.94 -28.01
CA LEU A 8 6.46 -18.77 -27.46
C LEU A 8 6.24 -19.78 -26.32
N ASP A 9 6.54 -19.36 -25.10
CA ASP A 9 6.27 -20.14 -23.89
C ASP A 9 4.75 -20.43 -23.77
N GLY A 10 4.36 -21.70 -23.96
CA GLY A 10 2.98 -22.17 -23.88
C GLY A 10 2.29 -21.90 -22.53
N LYS A 11 3.08 -21.65 -21.46
CA LYS A 11 2.61 -21.26 -20.12
C LYS A 11 1.71 -20.02 -20.14
N HIS A 12 2.00 -19.05 -21.01
CA HIS A 12 1.18 -17.84 -21.09
C HIS A 12 -0.20 -18.12 -21.69
N LYS A 13 -0.30 -19.08 -22.62
CA LYS A 13 -1.58 -19.44 -23.26
C LYS A 13 -2.50 -20.20 -22.32
N GLU A 14 -1.95 -21.10 -21.50
CA GLU A 14 -2.71 -21.83 -20.47
C GLU A 14 -3.26 -20.88 -19.40
N LEU A 15 -2.46 -19.93 -18.94
CA LEU A 15 -2.89 -18.93 -17.95
C LEU A 15 -4.01 -18.05 -18.52
N ILE A 16 -3.87 -17.58 -19.77
CA ILE A 16 -4.92 -16.81 -20.46
C ILE A 16 -6.20 -17.65 -20.62
N ALA A 17 -6.09 -18.95 -20.94
CA ALA A 17 -7.23 -19.84 -21.08
C ALA A 17 -7.93 -20.05 -19.73
N GLN A 18 -7.18 -20.29 -18.66
CA GLN A 18 -7.71 -20.43 -17.30
C GLN A 18 -8.37 -19.14 -16.83
N GLU A 19 -7.79 -17.98 -17.12
CA GLU A 19 -8.38 -16.68 -16.75
C GLU A 19 -9.72 -16.47 -17.48
N ARG A 20 -9.80 -16.81 -18.77
CA ARG A 20 -11.05 -16.73 -19.54
C ARG A 20 -12.13 -17.66 -19.00
N VAL A 21 -11.78 -18.89 -18.65
CA VAL A 21 -12.72 -19.86 -18.06
C VAL A 21 -13.18 -19.39 -16.69
N SER A 22 -12.24 -18.96 -15.85
CA SER A 22 -12.53 -18.46 -14.49
C SER A 22 -13.41 -17.23 -14.54
N ARG A 23 -13.20 -16.32 -15.50
CA ARG A 23 -14.03 -15.14 -15.70
C ARG A 23 -15.46 -15.49 -16.10
N LYS A 24 -15.65 -16.48 -16.98
CA LYS A 24 -17.00 -16.94 -17.39
C LYS A 24 -17.74 -17.61 -16.24
N LEU A 25 -17.04 -18.42 -15.46
CA LEU A 25 -17.61 -19.15 -14.32
C LEU A 25 -17.64 -18.31 -13.04
N TRP A 26 -17.17 -17.06 -13.08
CA TRP A 26 -17.05 -16.23 -11.89
C TRP A 26 -18.41 -15.98 -11.26
N ASP A 27 -19.37 -15.54 -12.07
CA ASP A 27 -20.71 -15.23 -11.58
C ASP A 27 -21.42 -16.49 -11.08
N GLU A 28 -21.32 -17.62 -11.80
CA GLU A 28 -21.93 -18.88 -11.35
C GLU A 28 -21.37 -19.38 -10.01
N ARG A 29 -20.05 -19.28 -9.81
CA ARG A 29 -19.39 -19.82 -8.61
C ARG A 29 -19.36 -18.85 -7.43
N TRP A 30 -19.36 -17.56 -7.73
CA TRP A 30 -19.05 -16.51 -6.74
C TRP A 30 -20.05 -15.37 -6.74
N ALA A 31 -21.14 -15.38 -7.52
CA ALA A 31 -22.16 -14.32 -7.45
C ALA A 31 -22.76 -14.18 -6.04
N TRP A 32 -22.77 -15.25 -5.25
CA TRP A 32 -23.22 -15.20 -3.86
C TRP A 32 -22.34 -14.30 -2.97
N TYR A 33 -21.07 -14.08 -3.31
CA TYR A 33 -20.21 -13.10 -2.61
C TYR A 33 -20.66 -11.66 -2.86
N ALA A 34 -21.35 -11.39 -3.97
CA ALA A 34 -21.88 -10.05 -4.25
C ALA A 34 -23.10 -9.72 -3.36
N ASP A 35 -23.79 -10.75 -2.84
CA ASP A 35 -24.90 -10.54 -1.92
C ASP A 35 -24.38 -10.29 -0.50
N TRP A 36 -24.34 -9.01 -0.14
CA TRP A 36 -23.82 -8.56 1.15
C TRP A 36 -24.57 -9.18 2.33
N LYS A 37 -25.88 -9.45 2.21
CA LYS A 37 -26.68 -10.02 3.30
C LYS A 37 -26.22 -11.44 3.65
N LEU A 38 -26.01 -12.27 2.63
CA LEU A 38 -25.51 -13.63 2.81
C LEU A 38 -24.11 -13.62 3.44
N MET A 39 -23.26 -12.70 3.01
CA MET A 39 -21.93 -12.51 3.61
C MET A 39 -22.01 -12.09 5.07
N GLU A 40 -22.94 -11.20 5.46
CA GLU A 40 -23.13 -10.83 6.86
C GLU A 40 -23.53 -12.04 7.72
N GLU A 41 -24.42 -12.90 7.21
CA GLU A 41 -24.84 -14.13 7.89
C GLU A 41 -23.68 -15.11 8.08
N ILE A 42 -22.87 -15.33 7.04
CA ILE A 42 -21.67 -16.18 7.11
C ILE A 42 -20.69 -15.64 8.16
N ILE A 43 -20.42 -14.33 8.15
CA ILE A 43 -19.51 -13.69 9.11
C ILE A 43 -20.03 -13.84 10.54
N ARG A 44 -21.34 -13.71 10.77
CA ARG A 44 -21.94 -13.92 12.10
C ARG A 44 -21.82 -15.38 12.53
N ALA A 45 -22.10 -16.33 11.63
CA ALA A 45 -22.00 -17.76 11.92
C ALA A 45 -20.56 -18.17 12.28
N GLU A 46 -19.57 -17.69 11.53
CA GLU A 46 -18.15 -17.93 11.83
C GLU A 46 -17.74 -17.28 13.16
N SER A 47 -18.21 -16.07 13.45
CA SER A 47 -17.93 -15.39 14.72
C SER A 47 -18.44 -16.22 15.91
N VAL A 48 -19.65 -16.76 15.81
CA VAL A 48 -20.21 -17.66 16.83
C VAL A 48 -19.42 -18.97 16.92
N ALA A 49 -19.02 -19.56 15.80
CA ALA A 49 -18.19 -20.77 15.78
C ALA A 49 -16.84 -20.58 16.49
N LEU A 50 -16.30 -19.36 16.45
CA LEU A 50 -15.09 -18.94 17.15
C LEU A 50 -15.32 -18.54 18.62
N GLY A 51 -16.57 -18.60 19.10
CA GLY A 51 -16.95 -18.19 20.47
C GLY A 51 -16.94 -16.67 20.68
N LEU A 52 -17.00 -15.88 19.59
CA LEU A 52 -17.07 -14.43 19.63
C LEU A 52 -18.52 -13.95 19.55
N ASP A 53 -18.75 -12.70 19.98
CA ASP A 53 -20.01 -11.99 19.75
C ASP A 53 -20.34 -11.94 18.24
N PRO A 54 -21.55 -12.31 17.79
CA PRO A 54 -21.95 -12.25 16.37
C PRO A 54 -21.66 -10.90 15.71
N GLU A 55 -21.72 -9.80 16.47
CA GLU A 55 -21.46 -8.46 15.96
C GLU A 55 -19.99 -8.01 16.04
N PHE A 56 -19.10 -8.84 16.58
CA PHE A 56 -17.72 -8.48 16.87
C PHE A 56 -17.00 -7.90 15.64
N TYR A 57 -17.11 -8.56 14.48
CA TYR A 57 -16.50 -8.12 13.23
C TYR A 57 -16.98 -6.72 12.80
N PHE A 58 -18.29 -6.47 12.89
CA PHE A 58 -18.92 -5.21 12.47
C PHE A 58 -18.58 -4.07 13.42
N LYS A 59 -18.54 -4.32 14.73
CA LYS A 59 -18.12 -3.35 15.74
C LYS A 59 -16.67 -2.92 15.51
N ARG A 60 -15.79 -3.89 15.22
CA ARG A 60 -14.37 -3.62 14.94
C ARG A 60 -14.16 -2.82 13.66
N THR A 61 -14.88 -3.13 12.59
CA THR A 61 -14.79 -2.39 11.32
C THR A 61 -15.35 -0.97 11.43
N LYS A 62 -16.47 -0.78 12.14
CA LYS A 62 -17.02 0.57 12.43
C LYS A 62 -16.03 1.45 13.19
N ARG A 63 -15.33 0.90 14.19
CA ARG A 63 -14.30 1.63 14.95
C ARG A 63 -13.15 2.10 14.06
N LYS A 64 -12.63 1.23 13.19
CA LYS A 64 -11.55 1.59 12.24
C LYS A 64 -11.96 2.68 11.24
N LYS A 65 -13.23 2.75 10.84
CA LYS A 65 -13.72 3.84 9.98
C LYS A 65 -13.69 5.19 10.71
N LYS A 66 -14.13 5.22 11.97
CA LYS A 66 -14.07 6.43 12.81
C LYS A 66 -12.65 6.89 13.09
N GLU A 67 -11.71 5.98 13.35
CA GLU A 67 -10.30 6.32 13.55
C GLU A 67 -9.62 6.89 12.28
N LYS A 68 -10.13 6.58 11.09
CA LYS A 68 -9.63 7.13 9.82
C LYS A 68 -10.15 8.53 9.48
N GLU A 69 -11.23 8.97 10.13
CA GLU A 69 -11.64 10.37 10.11
C GLU A 69 -10.69 11.17 11.01
N PHE A 70 -9.42 11.24 10.61
CA PHE A 70 -8.43 12.09 11.25
C PHE A 70 -8.78 13.54 10.92
N VAL A 71 -9.56 14.16 11.80
CA VAL A 71 -9.77 15.62 11.78
C VAL A 71 -8.47 16.23 12.30
N PRO A 72 -7.69 16.95 11.47
CA PRO A 72 -6.45 17.56 11.96
C PRO A 72 -6.80 18.53 13.09
N LEU A 73 -6.12 18.40 14.24
CA LEU A 73 -6.33 19.25 15.42
C LEU A 73 -6.03 20.74 15.16
N PHE A 74 -5.35 21.05 14.05
CA PHE A 74 -4.91 22.37 13.70
C PHE A 74 -5.32 22.71 12.27
N ASP A 75 -5.77 23.95 12.05
CA ASP A 75 -5.98 24.49 10.71
C ASP A 75 -4.63 24.63 9.99
N ILE A 76 -4.27 23.61 9.22
CA ILE A 76 -3.07 23.61 8.38
C ILE A 76 -3.32 24.60 7.23
N LYS A 77 -2.83 25.83 7.38
CA LYS A 77 -2.83 26.81 6.29
C LYS A 77 -1.99 26.26 5.13
N PRO A 78 -2.46 26.34 3.87
CA PRO A 78 -1.69 25.89 2.72
C PRO A 78 -0.37 26.67 2.63
N SER A 79 0.71 25.99 2.23
CA SER A 79 1.99 26.64 1.99
C SER A 79 1.86 27.69 0.88
N PRO A 80 2.58 28.83 0.96
CA PRO A 80 2.59 29.84 -0.10
C PRO A 80 3.08 29.25 -1.44
N PRO A 81 2.73 29.88 -2.58
CA PRO A 81 3.17 29.42 -3.89
C PRO A 81 4.70 29.38 -3.95
N VAL A 82 5.23 28.27 -4.48
CA VAL A 82 6.68 28.07 -4.60
C VAL A 82 7.26 29.18 -5.50
N PRO A 83 8.30 29.91 -5.07
CA PRO A 83 8.86 31.01 -5.84
C PRO A 83 9.46 30.52 -7.18
N THR A 84 9.18 31.26 -8.25
CA THR A 84 9.47 30.92 -9.66
C THR A 84 10.95 30.67 -9.96
N ILE A 85 11.85 31.24 -9.14
CA ILE A 85 13.31 31.21 -9.32
C ILE A 85 13.94 29.99 -8.62
N SER A 86 13.19 29.29 -7.76
CA SER A 86 13.67 28.03 -7.20
C SER A 86 13.76 27.00 -8.33
N SER A 87 14.88 26.27 -8.40
CA SER A 87 15.04 25.19 -9.37
C SER A 87 13.83 24.28 -9.26
N LYS A 88 13.03 24.17 -10.33
CA LYS A 88 11.71 23.49 -10.38
C LYS A 88 11.76 21.99 -10.04
N PHE A 89 12.87 21.50 -9.51
CA PHE A 89 13.15 20.10 -9.22
C PHE A 89 13.01 19.71 -7.75
N VAL A 90 12.91 20.67 -6.81
CA VAL A 90 12.82 20.37 -5.37
C VAL A 90 11.37 20.13 -4.89
N GLY A 91 10.35 20.42 -5.73
CA GLY A 91 8.93 20.37 -5.33
C GLY A 91 8.14 19.11 -5.69
N TRP A 92 8.67 18.19 -6.49
CA TRP A 92 7.89 17.02 -6.97
C TRP A 92 7.48 16.06 -5.84
N ARG A 93 8.14 16.15 -4.68
CA ARG A 93 7.90 15.31 -3.49
C ARG A 93 6.93 15.91 -2.46
N ASN A 94 6.54 17.18 -2.61
CA ASN A 94 5.68 17.89 -1.65
C ASN A 94 4.22 18.06 -2.12
N GLY A 95 3.84 17.44 -3.25
CA GLY A 95 2.42 17.36 -3.63
C GLY A 95 1.68 16.44 -2.66
N LYS A 96 0.45 16.80 -2.26
CA LYS A 96 -0.41 16.00 -1.37
C LYS A 96 -0.62 14.55 -1.88
N GLU A 97 -0.55 14.37 -3.19
CA GLU A 97 -0.67 13.09 -3.89
C GLU A 97 0.64 12.27 -3.96
N ARG A 98 1.79 12.86 -3.57
CA ARG A 98 3.14 12.32 -3.79
C ARG A 98 4.05 12.44 -2.56
N SER A 99 3.48 12.65 -1.38
CA SER A 99 4.22 12.66 -0.13
C SER A 99 4.81 11.26 0.15
N LEU A 100 6.14 11.19 0.19
CA LEU A 100 6.89 9.99 0.59
C LEU A 100 6.97 9.85 2.12
N GLU A 101 6.42 10.81 2.89
CA GLU A 101 6.48 10.81 4.36
C GLU A 101 5.70 9.64 4.99
N ASN A 102 4.91 8.90 4.20
CA ASN A 102 4.11 7.78 4.68
C ASN A 102 4.81 6.41 4.69
N PHE A 103 6.13 6.30 4.40
CA PHE A 103 6.76 4.98 4.34
C PHE A 103 8.11 4.87 5.04
N GLY A 104 8.07 4.17 6.18
CA GLY A 104 9.16 3.37 6.73
C GLY A 104 10.28 4.13 7.44
N PRO A 105 11.22 3.39 8.06
CA PRO A 105 12.39 4.00 8.69
C PRO A 105 13.22 4.75 7.66
N LEU A 106 13.37 6.07 7.83
CA LEU A 106 14.26 6.88 6.99
C LEU A 106 15.71 6.69 7.47
N TYR A 107 16.57 6.33 6.53
CA TYR A 107 18.02 6.27 6.73
C TYR A 107 18.59 7.66 7.01
N ILE A 108 19.27 7.82 8.14
CA ILE A 108 20.07 9.02 8.42
C ILE A 108 21.45 8.81 7.82
N SER A 109 21.86 9.67 6.89
CA SER A 109 23.25 9.68 6.44
C SER A 109 24.18 10.03 7.60
N PRO A 110 25.23 9.23 7.89
CA PRO A 110 26.23 9.58 8.89
C PRO A 110 26.81 10.96 8.60
N ARG A 111 27.02 11.77 9.64
CA ARG A 111 27.59 13.14 9.52
C ARG A 111 29.00 13.14 8.90
N PHE A 112 29.66 11.99 8.85
CA PHE A 112 30.98 11.80 8.25
C PHE A 112 30.85 11.04 6.93
N THR A 113 30.43 11.72 5.86
CA THR A 113 30.37 11.12 4.51
C THR A 113 31.75 10.93 3.88
N MET A 114 32.79 11.59 4.39
CA MET A 114 34.18 11.37 4.02
C MET A 114 34.95 10.79 5.19
N TYR A 115 35.20 9.48 5.17
CA TYR A 115 36.13 8.87 6.10
C TYR A 115 37.57 9.21 5.67
N PRO A 116 38.43 9.69 6.57
CA PRO A 116 39.84 9.84 6.26
C PRO A 116 40.43 8.49 5.86
N LYS A 117 41.31 8.48 4.85
CA LYS A 117 41.94 7.26 4.32
C LYS A 117 42.50 6.41 5.46
N GLY A 118 42.09 5.15 5.54
CA GLY A 118 42.58 4.19 6.53
C GLY A 118 41.64 3.89 7.71
N LYS A 119 40.47 4.54 7.81
CA LYS A 119 39.45 4.17 8.81
C LYS A 119 38.31 3.39 8.16
N VAL A 120 37.90 2.30 8.81
CA VAL A 120 36.74 1.49 8.39
C VAL A 120 35.46 2.21 8.80
N PRO A 121 34.49 2.42 7.90
CA PRO A 121 33.22 3.01 8.28
C PRO A 121 32.48 2.07 9.27
N PRO A 122 31.81 2.62 10.30
CA PRO A 122 30.95 1.83 11.18
C PRO A 122 29.86 1.14 10.34
N LYS A 123 29.60 -0.14 10.64
CA LYS A 123 28.60 -0.98 9.94
C LYS A 123 27.15 -0.62 10.29
N THR A 124 26.93 0.20 11.32
CA THR A 124 25.62 0.54 11.85
C THR A 124 25.15 1.87 11.28
N TYR A 125 23.92 1.88 10.78
CA TYR A 125 23.23 3.09 10.36
C TYR A 125 22.10 3.42 11.33
N GLU A 126 21.88 4.70 11.56
CA GLU A 126 20.75 5.18 12.36
C GLU A 126 19.54 5.39 11.45
N THR A 127 18.37 5.01 11.93
CA THR A 127 17.09 5.27 11.25
C THR A 127 16.16 6.01 12.19
N ILE A 128 15.42 6.99 11.65
CA ILE A 128 14.30 7.62 12.36
C ILE A 128 13.00 7.11 11.75
N VAL A 129 12.02 6.84 12.59
CA VAL A 129 10.64 6.60 12.17
C VAL A 129 9.88 7.91 12.37
N LEU A 130 9.32 8.44 11.29
CA LEU A 130 8.39 9.57 11.36
C LEU A 130 7.01 8.99 11.64
N GLY A 131 6.38 9.42 12.73
CA GLY A 131 5.05 8.98 13.20
C GLY A 131 4.13 10.17 13.43
#